data_AF-A0AAE9KI67-F1
#
_entry.id   AF-A0AAE9KI67-F1
#
_cell.length_a   1.000
_cell.length_b   1.000
_cell.length_c   1.000
_cell.angle_alpha   90.00
_cell.angle_beta   90.00
_cell.angle_gamma   90.00
#
_symmetry.space_group_name_H-M   'P 1'
#
loop_
_entity.id
_entity.type
_entity.pdbx_description
1 polymer ?
#
loop_
_entity_poly.entity_id
_entity_poly.type
_entity_poly.pdbx_seq_one_letter_code
_entity_poly.pdbx_strand_id
1 'polypeptide(L)'
;MVANISLWFLAAYIAVFVVFAYRAGEFQWLWGSVLLWLGFGAIGARLLPGLWGITHLSALYMPHFYIALASLFFLVPRWQKMPEKHRWQLSGGQAFLSLFALSGMLMSVVFALLLAMVWYRFPTGITPYVLPALLQMYLFEPVYWVCMQSVLMLLFYLHRVVIEKQPANCFSRRQLQLGFLLALFFQMAFVVGSLLRIRY
;
A
#
# COMPACT_ATOMS: atom_id res chain seq x y z
N MET A 1 1.95 -13.75 20.93
CA MET A 1 1.56 -12.34 21.19
C MET A 1 1.62 -11.45 19.94
N VAL A 2 2.65 -11.56 19.07
CA VAL A 2 2.81 -10.73 17.85
C VAL A 2 1.67 -10.89 16.82
N ALA A 3 1.12 -12.10 16.65
CA ALA A 3 -0.01 -12.35 15.75
C ALA A 3 -1.27 -11.56 16.15
N ASN A 4 -1.51 -11.36 17.45
CA ASN A 4 -2.69 -10.64 17.95
C ASN A 4 -2.59 -9.14 17.60
N ILE A 5 -1.42 -8.53 17.82
CA ILE A 5 -1.15 -7.12 17.49
C ILE A 5 -1.31 -6.87 15.97
N SER A 6 -0.79 -7.78 15.14
CA SER A 6 -0.89 -7.65 13.69
C SER A 6 -2.35 -7.63 13.20
N LEU A 7 -3.20 -8.48 13.78
CA LEU A 7 -4.63 -8.51 13.48
C LEU A 7 -5.35 -7.24 13.95
N TRP A 8 -4.98 -6.67 15.10
CA TRP A 8 -5.53 -5.39 15.54
C TRP A 8 -5.16 -4.23 14.62
N PHE A 9 -3.91 -4.13 14.17
CA PHE A 9 -3.48 -3.12 13.21
C PHE A 9 -4.20 -3.27 11.87
N LEU A 10 -4.39 -4.51 11.43
CA LEU A 10 -5.14 -4.84 10.23
C LEU A 10 -6.61 -4.43 10.33
N ALA A 11 -7.26 -4.79 11.44
CA ALA A 11 -8.64 -4.44 11.72
C ALA A 11 -8.82 -2.93 11.80
N ALA A 12 -7.89 -2.21 12.47
CA ALA A 12 -7.86 -0.77 12.51
C ALA A 12 -7.68 -0.16 11.12
N TYR A 13 -6.77 -0.69 10.31
CA TYR A 13 -6.54 -0.24 8.93
C TYR A 13 -7.79 -0.38 8.06
N ILE A 14 -8.45 -1.55 8.11
CA ILE A 14 -9.69 -1.81 7.39
C ILE A 14 -10.81 -0.91 7.93
N ALA A 15 -10.96 -0.78 9.24
CA ALA A 15 -12.00 0.06 9.84
C ALA A 15 -11.84 1.53 9.46
N VAL A 16 -10.62 2.06 9.51
CA VAL A 16 -10.31 3.43 9.05
C VAL A 16 -10.68 3.56 7.57
N PHE A 17 -10.23 2.65 6.72
CA PHE A 17 -10.61 2.67 5.30
C PHE A 17 -12.13 2.67 5.11
N VAL A 18 -12.84 1.75 5.77
CA VAL A 18 -14.30 1.58 5.62
C VAL A 18 -15.06 2.82 6.09
N VAL A 19 -14.72 3.34 7.28
CA VAL A 19 -15.41 4.52 7.85
C VAL A 19 -15.22 5.74 6.96
N PHE A 20 -13.99 6.01 6.51
CA PHE A 20 -13.73 7.19 5.69
C PHE A 20 -14.29 7.03 4.28
N ALA A 21 -14.16 5.86 3.65
CA ALA A 21 -14.72 5.60 2.33
C ALA A 21 -16.25 5.67 2.33
N TYR A 22 -16.91 5.13 3.37
CA TYR A 22 -18.36 5.21 3.53
C TYR A 22 -18.83 6.65 3.73
N ARG A 23 -18.17 7.41 4.61
CA ARG A 23 -18.49 8.83 4.85
C ARG A 23 -18.29 9.71 3.60
N ALA A 24 -17.37 9.35 2.73
CA ALA A 24 -17.11 10.05 1.49
C ALA A 24 -17.98 9.56 0.31
N GLY A 25 -18.81 8.52 0.51
CA GLY A 25 -19.64 7.94 -0.55
C GLY A 25 -18.86 7.16 -1.61
N GLU A 26 -17.64 6.72 -1.30
CA GLU A 26 -16.73 6.01 -2.22
C GLU A 26 -17.07 4.52 -2.35
N PHE A 27 -18.32 4.22 -2.64
CA PHE A 27 -18.82 2.84 -2.69
C PHE A 27 -18.11 1.99 -3.77
N GLN A 28 -17.69 2.59 -4.87
CA GLN A 28 -16.93 1.90 -5.92
C GLN A 28 -15.58 1.38 -5.40
N TRP A 29 -14.88 2.17 -4.59
CA TRP A 29 -13.60 1.76 -3.99
C TRP A 29 -13.81 0.69 -2.93
N LEU A 30 -14.83 0.84 -2.08
CA LEU A 30 -15.23 -0.17 -1.08
C LEU A 30 -15.53 -1.52 -1.72
N TRP A 31 -16.52 -1.56 -2.63
CA TRP A 31 -16.92 -2.79 -3.30
C TRP A 31 -15.82 -3.34 -4.20
N GLY A 32 -15.05 -2.48 -4.86
CA GLY A 32 -13.87 -2.90 -5.62
C GLY A 32 -12.87 -3.66 -4.75
N SER A 33 -12.63 -3.19 -3.52
CA SER A 33 -11.72 -3.87 -2.57
C SER A 33 -12.27 -5.24 -2.13
N VAL A 34 -13.58 -5.32 -1.85
CA VAL A 34 -14.24 -6.57 -1.46
C VAL A 34 -14.23 -7.58 -2.60
N LEU A 35 -14.58 -7.16 -3.82
CA LEU A 35 -14.56 -8.02 -5.00
C LEU A 35 -13.16 -8.51 -5.34
N LEU A 36 -12.13 -7.66 -5.18
CA LEU A 36 -10.74 -8.09 -5.34
C LEU A 36 -10.34 -9.11 -4.28
N TRP A 37 -10.71 -8.92 -3.02
CA TRP A 37 -10.46 -9.92 -1.97
C TRP A 37 -11.11 -11.27 -2.31
N LEU A 38 -12.39 -11.27 -2.69
CA LEU A 38 -13.10 -12.49 -3.07
C LEU A 38 -12.50 -13.13 -4.33
N GLY A 39 -12.19 -12.33 -5.35
CA GLY A 39 -11.61 -12.79 -6.60
C GLY A 39 -10.23 -13.43 -6.41
N PHE A 40 -9.33 -12.75 -5.68
CA PHE A 40 -8.01 -13.30 -5.34
C PHE A 40 -8.12 -14.51 -4.42
N GLY A 41 -9.05 -14.52 -3.46
CA GLY A 41 -9.30 -15.68 -2.62
C GLY A 41 -9.81 -16.88 -3.43
N ALA A 42 -10.69 -16.68 -4.41
CA ALA A 42 -11.20 -17.73 -5.28
C ALA A 42 -10.13 -18.27 -6.24
N ILE A 43 -9.30 -17.39 -6.82
CA ILE A 43 -8.15 -17.78 -7.64
C ILE A 43 -7.13 -18.54 -6.78
N GLY A 44 -6.83 -18.04 -5.59
CA GLY A 44 -5.93 -18.68 -4.62
C GLY A 44 -6.37 -20.09 -4.27
N ALA A 45 -7.68 -20.28 -4.02
CA ALA A 45 -8.26 -21.60 -3.74
C ALA A 45 -8.09 -22.62 -4.89
N ARG A 46 -8.02 -22.15 -6.13
CA ARG A 46 -7.77 -23.00 -7.30
C ARG A 46 -6.28 -23.27 -7.52
N LEU A 47 -5.43 -22.27 -7.30
CA LEU A 47 -3.98 -22.39 -7.54
C LEU A 47 -3.26 -23.17 -6.44
N LEU A 48 -3.63 -22.94 -5.18
CA LEU A 48 -3.01 -23.53 -4.00
C LEU A 48 -4.09 -24.09 -3.05
N PRO A 49 -4.80 -25.16 -3.46
CA PRO A 49 -5.87 -25.74 -2.66
C PRO A 49 -5.37 -26.17 -1.28
N GLY A 50 -6.07 -25.72 -0.23
CA GLY A 50 -5.75 -26.01 1.17
C GLY A 50 -4.71 -25.07 1.81
N LEU A 51 -4.01 -24.24 1.04
CA LEU A 51 -3.01 -23.28 1.54
C LEU A 51 -3.45 -21.81 1.36
N TRP A 52 -4.16 -21.51 0.28
CA TRP A 52 -4.65 -20.18 -0.04
C TRP A 52 -6.11 -20.25 -0.44
N GLY A 53 -6.96 -19.39 0.12
CA GLY A 53 -8.38 -19.37 -0.19
C GLY A 53 -9.08 -18.26 0.58
N ILE A 54 -10.37 -18.05 0.28
CA ILE A 54 -11.18 -16.95 0.85
C ILE A 54 -11.22 -17.02 2.39
N THR A 55 -11.20 -18.22 2.96
CA THR A 55 -11.29 -18.48 4.40
C THR A 55 -9.93 -18.57 5.11
N HIS A 56 -8.81 -18.49 4.37
CA HIS A 56 -7.48 -18.61 4.95
C HIS A 56 -6.96 -17.25 5.44
N LEU A 57 -6.21 -17.27 6.55
CA LEU A 57 -5.59 -16.07 7.12
C LEU A 57 -4.68 -15.36 6.11
N SER A 58 -4.01 -16.08 5.21
CA SER A 58 -3.18 -15.48 4.15
C SER A 58 -3.95 -14.47 3.29
N ALA A 59 -5.21 -14.76 2.95
CA ALA A 59 -6.04 -13.82 2.19
C ALA A 59 -6.45 -12.60 3.03
N LEU A 60 -6.58 -12.77 4.36
CA LEU A 60 -6.95 -11.71 5.28
C LEU A 60 -5.79 -10.73 5.53
N TYR A 61 -4.53 -11.18 5.53
CA TYR A 61 -3.37 -10.34 5.86
C TYR A 61 -2.98 -9.32 4.77
N MET A 62 -3.61 -9.38 3.59
CA MET A 62 -3.29 -8.54 2.43
C MET A 62 -4.37 -7.48 2.08
N PRO A 63 -5.07 -6.82 3.02
CA PRO A 63 -6.11 -5.85 2.67
C PRO A 63 -5.50 -4.62 2.00
N HIS A 64 -4.25 -4.28 2.34
CA HIS A 64 -3.51 -3.21 1.68
C HIS A 64 -3.32 -3.47 0.18
N PHE A 65 -3.23 -4.72 -0.26
CA PHE A 65 -3.19 -5.06 -1.69
C PHE A 65 -4.53 -4.77 -2.37
N TYR A 66 -5.64 -5.31 -1.84
CA TYR A 66 -6.95 -5.12 -2.45
C TYR A 66 -7.39 -3.65 -2.41
N ILE A 67 -7.14 -2.96 -1.30
CA ILE A 67 -7.50 -1.56 -1.10
C ILE A 67 -6.65 -0.65 -1.99
N ALA A 68 -5.33 -0.90 -2.10
CA ALA A 68 -4.47 -0.12 -2.99
C ALA A 68 -4.85 -0.32 -4.46
N LEU A 69 -5.12 -1.55 -4.89
CA LEU A 69 -5.50 -1.82 -6.27
C LEU A 69 -6.88 -1.23 -6.60
N ALA A 70 -7.86 -1.37 -5.71
CA ALA A 70 -9.18 -0.75 -5.87
C ALA A 70 -9.13 0.79 -5.78
N SER A 71 -8.07 1.37 -5.21
CA SER A 71 -7.92 2.84 -5.14
C SER A 71 -7.81 3.47 -6.53
N LEU A 72 -7.52 2.70 -7.57
CA LEU A 72 -7.58 3.16 -8.96
C LEU A 72 -8.97 3.70 -9.34
N PHE A 73 -10.05 3.10 -8.83
CA PHE A 73 -11.41 3.59 -9.05
C PHE A 73 -11.64 4.97 -8.44
N PHE A 74 -10.91 5.30 -7.37
CA PHE A 74 -10.92 6.62 -6.75
C PHE A 74 -9.98 7.61 -7.45
N LEU A 75 -8.77 7.15 -7.81
CA LEU A 75 -7.70 7.99 -8.34
C LEU A 75 -7.95 8.39 -9.80
N VAL A 76 -8.22 7.44 -10.69
CA VAL A 76 -8.27 7.67 -12.15
C VAL A 76 -9.31 8.74 -12.53
N PRO A 77 -10.55 8.73 -12.03
CA PRO A 77 -11.56 9.72 -12.43
C PRO A 77 -11.27 11.12 -11.87
N ARG A 78 -10.54 11.21 -10.75
CA ARG A 78 -10.33 12.46 -10.00
C ARG A 78 -8.97 13.09 -10.23
N TRP A 79 -8.07 12.41 -10.94
CA TRP A 79 -6.71 12.87 -11.19
C TRP A 79 -6.71 13.97 -12.24
N GLN A 80 -6.71 15.23 -11.78
CA GLN A 80 -6.76 16.40 -12.65
C GLN A 80 -5.46 17.19 -12.58
N LYS A 81 -4.97 17.64 -13.74
CA LYS A 81 -3.81 18.54 -13.80
C LYS A 81 -4.30 19.97 -13.61
N MET A 82 -3.80 20.66 -12.59
CA MET A 82 -4.04 22.09 -12.41
C MET A 82 -3.31 22.87 -13.51
N PRO A 83 -4.03 23.62 -14.37
CA PRO A 83 -3.46 24.31 -15.52
C PRO A 83 -2.46 25.40 -15.11
N GLU A 84 -2.66 26.07 -13.99
CA GLU A 84 -1.83 27.22 -13.59
C GLU A 84 -0.49 26.87 -12.94
N LYS A 85 -0.32 25.64 -12.40
CA LYS A 85 0.76 25.36 -11.44
C LYS A 85 1.55 24.07 -11.71
N HIS A 86 1.36 23.41 -12.86
CA HIS A 86 2.03 22.12 -13.18
C HIS A 86 1.90 21.07 -12.05
N ARG A 87 0.80 21.12 -11.30
CA ARG A 87 0.52 20.25 -10.15
C ARG A 87 -0.68 19.36 -10.44
N TRP A 88 -0.76 18.23 -9.75
CA TRP A 88 -1.89 17.31 -9.84
C TRP A 88 -2.78 17.49 -8.61
N GLN A 89 -4.09 17.45 -8.81
CA GLN A 89 -5.08 17.53 -7.75
C GLN A 89 -6.07 16.37 -7.87
N LEU A 90 -6.43 15.81 -6.73
CA LEU A 90 -7.57 14.90 -6.61
C LEU A 90 -8.82 15.73 -6.30
N SER A 91 -9.66 15.95 -7.33
CA SER A 91 -10.84 16.80 -7.25
C SER A 91 -12.00 16.11 -6.53
N GLY A 92 -12.63 16.80 -5.57
CA GLY A 92 -13.87 16.35 -4.92
C GLY A 92 -13.75 15.24 -3.86
N GLY A 93 -12.53 14.80 -3.50
CA GLY A 93 -12.30 13.80 -2.46
C GLY A 93 -11.87 14.39 -1.12
N GLN A 94 -12.15 13.68 -0.01
CA GLN A 94 -11.63 14.06 1.32
C GLN A 94 -10.08 14.02 1.33
N ALA A 95 -9.46 15.02 1.96
CA ALA A 95 -8.00 15.16 2.15
C ALA A 95 -7.31 13.85 2.54
N PHE A 96 -7.88 13.18 3.54
CA PHE A 96 -7.36 11.94 4.08
C PHE A 96 -7.39 10.79 3.06
N LEU A 97 -8.51 10.61 2.35
CA LEU A 97 -8.67 9.53 1.37
C LEU A 97 -7.72 9.68 0.18
N SER A 98 -7.46 10.92 -0.27
CA SER A 98 -6.47 11.18 -1.31
C SER A 98 -5.06 10.78 -0.88
N LEU A 99 -4.66 11.13 0.35
CA LEU A 99 -3.37 10.72 0.92
C LEU A 99 -3.30 9.21 1.08
N PHE A 100 -4.37 8.59 1.56
CA PHE A 100 -4.46 7.15 1.79
C PHE A 100 -4.36 6.36 0.48
N ALA A 101 -5.14 6.72 -0.53
CA ALA A 101 -5.10 6.10 -1.86
C ALA A 101 -3.71 6.23 -2.49
N LEU A 102 -3.16 7.44 -2.52
CA LEU A 102 -1.92 7.71 -3.23
C LEU A 102 -0.71 7.09 -2.54
N SER A 103 -0.63 7.15 -1.21
CA SER A 103 0.44 6.49 -0.45
C SER A 103 0.40 4.97 -0.59
N GLY A 104 -0.79 4.37 -0.50
CA GLY A 104 -0.99 2.93 -0.68
C GLY A 104 -0.62 2.45 -2.07
N MET A 105 -1.05 3.19 -3.11
CA MET A 105 -0.69 2.89 -4.50
C MET A 105 0.81 3.05 -4.75
N LEU A 106 1.43 4.13 -4.24
CA LEU A 106 2.85 4.39 -4.40
C LEU A 106 3.70 3.29 -3.76
N MET A 107 3.36 2.89 -2.52
CA MET A 107 4.00 1.78 -1.82
C MET A 107 3.87 0.46 -2.60
N SER A 108 2.68 0.19 -3.17
CA SER A 108 2.43 -1.02 -3.97
C SER A 108 3.21 -1.04 -5.28
N VAL A 109 3.34 0.10 -5.95
CA VAL A 109 4.18 0.24 -7.16
C VAL A 109 5.64 0.01 -6.83
N VAL A 110 6.15 0.57 -5.74
CA VAL A 110 7.52 0.33 -5.28
C VAL A 110 7.75 -1.15 -4.97
N PHE A 111 6.81 -1.78 -4.26
CA PHE A 111 6.90 -3.20 -3.96
C PHE A 111 6.94 -4.06 -5.22
N ALA A 112 6.04 -3.78 -6.17
CA ALA A 112 6.00 -4.47 -7.46
C ALA A 112 7.30 -4.28 -8.26
N LEU A 113 7.89 -3.08 -8.23
CA LEU A 113 9.19 -2.82 -8.86
C LEU A 113 10.31 -3.65 -8.22
N LEU A 114 10.40 -3.66 -6.89
CA LEU A 114 11.40 -4.47 -6.17
C LEU A 114 11.23 -5.96 -6.48
N LEU A 115 9.99 -6.44 -6.47
CA LEU A 115 9.67 -7.82 -6.83
C LEU A 115 10.10 -8.15 -8.26
N ALA A 116 9.83 -7.28 -9.22
CA ALA A 116 10.24 -7.45 -10.62
C ALA A 116 11.77 -7.46 -10.78
N MET A 117 12.48 -6.57 -10.07
CA MET A 117 13.95 -6.53 -10.09
C MET A 117 14.55 -7.83 -9.53
N VAL A 118 14.00 -8.34 -8.42
CA VAL A 118 14.45 -9.60 -7.82
C VAL A 118 14.14 -10.78 -8.73
N TRP A 119 12.95 -10.82 -9.31
CA TRP A 119 12.55 -11.88 -10.25
C TRP A 119 13.45 -11.92 -11.48
N TYR A 120 13.77 -10.76 -12.07
CA TYR A 120 14.64 -10.66 -13.24
C TYR A 120 16.06 -11.20 -12.98
N ARG A 121 16.54 -11.10 -11.73
CA ARG A 121 17.88 -11.55 -11.34
C ARG A 121 17.90 -12.94 -10.71
N PHE A 122 16.74 -13.52 -10.42
CA PHE A 122 16.62 -14.84 -9.79
C PHE A 122 17.14 -15.96 -10.72
N PRO A 123 17.85 -16.99 -10.21
CA PRO A 123 18.28 -17.25 -8.82
C PRO A 123 19.73 -16.81 -8.52
N THR A 124 20.24 -15.75 -9.15
CA THR A 124 21.66 -15.37 -8.99
C THR A 124 21.91 -14.51 -7.74
N GLY A 125 23.10 -14.63 -7.13
CA GLY A 125 23.51 -13.83 -5.98
C GLY A 125 22.66 -14.07 -4.74
N ILE A 126 22.25 -12.99 -4.07
CA ILE A 126 21.44 -13.04 -2.82
C ILE A 126 19.93 -13.11 -3.06
N THR A 127 19.48 -13.15 -4.33
CA THR A 127 18.05 -13.12 -4.68
C THR A 127 17.21 -14.24 -4.04
N PRO A 128 17.72 -15.46 -3.79
CA PRO A 128 16.96 -16.49 -3.07
C PRO A 128 16.62 -16.13 -1.63
N TYR A 129 17.37 -15.23 -1.00
CA TYR A 129 17.09 -14.75 0.36
C TYR A 129 16.24 -13.47 0.35
N VAL A 130 16.43 -12.61 -0.65
CA VAL A 130 15.69 -11.35 -0.80
C VAL A 130 14.22 -11.60 -1.12
N LEU A 131 13.92 -12.57 -2.01
CA LEU A 131 12.54 -12.85 -2.43
C LEU A 131 11.64 -13.27 -1.24
N PRO A 132 12.02 -14.25 -0.39
CA PRO A 132 11.27 -14.57 0.82
C PRO A 132 11.13 -13.38 1.77
N ALA A 133 12.17 -12.55 1.95
CA ALA A 133 12.11 -11.39 2.83
C ALA A 133 11.11 -10.32 2.34
N LEU A 134 11.04 -10.08 1.02
CA LEU A 134 10.05 -9.19 0.42
C LEU A 134 8.63 -9.74 0.59
N LEU A 135 8.43 -11.03 0.30
CA LEU A 135 7.13 -11.68 0.47
C LEU A 135 6.72 -11.70 1.95
N GLN A 136 7.67 -11.88 2.88
CA GLN A 136 7.39 -11.85 4.30
C GLN A 136 6.87 -10.49 4.75
N MET A 137 7.51 -9.41 4.32
CA MET A 137 7.07 -8.05 4.58
C MET A 137 5.62 -7.83 4.13
N TYR A 138 5.30 -8.29 2.92
CA TYR A 138 4.04 -8.01 2.27
C TYR A 138 2.90 -8.91 2.75
N LEU A 139 3.17 -10.20 2.93
CA LEU A 139 2.15 -11.21 3.23
C LEU A 139 1.91 -11.41 4.72
N PHE A 140 2.94 -11.24 5.56
CA PHE A 140 2.89 -11.67 6.96
C PHE A 140 3.09 -10.55 7.97
N GLU A 141 3.55 -9.38 7.54
CA GLU A 141 3.95 -8.27 8.42
C GLU A 141 3.15 -6.98 8.14
N PRO A 142 1.81 -7.00 8.27
CA PRO A 142 0.95 -5.88 7.91
C PRO A 142 1.21 -4.64 8.77
N VAL A 143 1.72 -4.82 9.98
CA VAL A 143 2.10 -3.72 10.89
C VAL A 143 3.12 -2.81 10.21
N TYR A 144 4.16 -3.40 9.59
CA TYR A 144 5.20 -2.64 8.91
C TYR A 144 4.62 -1.86 7.73
N TRP A 145 3.75 -2.48 6.94
CA TRP A 145 3.08 -1.80 5.83
C TRP A 145 2.25 -0.60 6.29
N VAL A 146 1.40 -0.80 7.30
CA VAL A 146 0.55 0.26 7.86
C VAL A 146 1.38 1.39 8.44
N CYS A 147 2.47 1.08 9.16
CA CYS A 147 3.37 2.08 9.72
C CYS A 147 4.07 2.89 8.61
N MET A 148 4.63 2.23 7.59
CA MET A 148 5.27 2.90 6.46
C MET A 148 4.29 3.81 5.72
N GLN A 149 3.08 3.31 5.44
CA GLN A 149 2.03 4.09 4.78
C GLN A 149 1.62 5.31 5.63
N SER A 150 1.46 5.13 6.94
CA SER A 150 1.09 6.21 7.86
C SER A 150 2.17 7.30 7.93
N VAL A 151 3.44 6.92 7.99
CA VAL A 151 4.57 7.88 7.94
C VAL A 151 4.58 8.63 6.61
N LEU A 152 4.37 7.93 5.50
CA LEU A 152 4.32 8.56 4.17
C LEU A 152 3.16 9.55 4.05
N MET A 153 1.97 9.18 4.54
CA MET A 153 0.79 10.05 4.60
C MET A 153 1.06 11.29 5.47
N LEU A 154 1.67 11.10 6.64
CA LEU A 154 2.01 12.19 7.56
C LEU A 154 2.99 13.17 6.91
N LEU A 155 4.04 12.67 6.26
CA LEU A 155 5.01 13.53 5.57
C LEU A 155 4.38 14.30 4.41
N PHE A 156 3.51 13.66 3.63
CA PHE A 156 2.77 14.34 2.57
C PHE A 156 1.83 15.41 3.14
N TYR A 157 1.16 15.12 4.25
CA TYR A 157 0.32 16.08 4.95
C TYR A 157 1.13 17.28 5.46
N LEU A 158 2.22 17.03 6.20
CA LEU A 158 3.09 18.08 6.75
C LEU A 158 3.70 18.96 5.67
N HIS A 159 4.26 18.35 4.63
CA HIS A 159 4.83 19.09 3.51
C HIS A 159 3.78 19.98 2.83
N ARG A 160 2.53 19.48 2.70
CA ARG A 160 1.52 20.21 1.95
C ARG A 160 0.77 21.27 2.75
N VAL A 161 0.35 20.92 3.96
CA VAL A 161 -0.50 21.77 4.80
C VAL A 161 0.36 22.72 5.64
N VAL A 162 1.46 22.23 6.22
CA VAL A 162 2.27 23.04 7.15
C VAL A 162 3.28 23.90 6.38
N ILE A 163 4.04 23.29 5.46
CA ILE A 163 5.10 24.00 4.72
C ILE A 163 4.51 24.81 3.56
N GLU A 164 3.75 24.16 2.68
CA GLU A 164 3.23 24.81 1.47
C GLU A 164 1.90 25.56 1.66
N LYS A 165 1.27 25.49 2.84
CA LYS A 165 -0.05 26.10 3.16
C LYS A 165 -1.13 25.85 2.11
N GLN A 166 -1.15 24.63 1.56
CA GLN A 166 -2.03 24.22 0.47
C GLN A 166 -2.88 23.01 0.88
N PRO A 167 -4.00 22.75 0.18
CA PRO A 167 -4.82 21.59 0.49
C PRO A 167 -4.04 20.28 0.27
N ALA A 168 -4.22 19.33 1.18
CA ALA A 168 -3.56 18.02 1.17
C ALA A 168 -3.90 17.14 -0.07
N ASN A 169 -4.93 17.52 -0.82
CA ASN A 169 -5.37 16.87 -2.06
C ASN A 169 -4.51 17.20 -3.29
N CYS A 170 -3.53 18.08 -3.15
CA CYS A 170 -2.68 18.49 -4.26
C CYS A 170 -1.27 17.90 -4.10
N PHE A 171 -0.75 17.35 -5.20
CA PHE A 171 0.50 16.62 -5.25
C PHE A 171 1.43 17.23 -6.30
N SER A 172 2.67 17.50 -5.90
CA SER A 172 3.72 17.93 -6.81
C SER A 172 4.53 16.74 -7.32
N ARG A 173 5.11 16.86 -8.52
CA ARG A 173 5.98 15.80 -9.09
C ARG A 173 7.16 15.47 -8.16
N ARG A 174 7.76 16.48 -7.54
CA ARG A 174 8.87 16.31 -6.59
C ARG A 174 8.43 15.56 -5.33
N GLN A 175 7.24 15.87 -4.81
CA GLN A 175 6.68 15.16 -3.64
C GLN A 175 6.44 13.68 -3.95
N LEU A 176 5.92 13.35 -5.14
CA LEU A 176 5.77 11.95 -5.57
C LEU A 176 7.11 11.24 -5.73
N GLN A 177 8.12 11.90 -6.32
CA GLN A 177 9.47 11.34 -6.44
C GLN A 177 10.11 11.08 -5.08
N LEU A 178 10.01 12.04 -4.15
CA LEU A 178 10.52 11.87 -2.79
C LEU A 178 9.76 10.78 -2.04
N GLY A 179 8.44 10.71 -2.18
CA GLY A 179 7.64 9.65 -1.60
C GLY A 179 8.00 8.27 -2.16
N PHE A 180 8.31 8.19 -3.46
CA PHE A 180 8.77 6.97 -4.11
C PHE A 180 10.13 6.52 -3.57
N LEU A 181 11.09 7.44 -3.46
CA LEU A 181 12.41 7.16 -2.89
C LEU A 181 12.31 6.75 -1.41
N LEU A 182 11.43 7.39 -0.65
CA LEU A 182 11.22 7.05 0.76
C LEU A 182 10.57 5.67 0.93
N ALA A 183 9.56 5.36 0.09
CA ALA A 183 8.96 4.03 0.06
C ALA A 183 9.99 2.94 -0.31
N LEU A 184 10.85 3.22 -1.30
CA LEU A 184 11.97 2.34 -1.64
C LEU A 184 12.89 2.13 -0.43
N PHE A 185 13.28 3.22 0.23
CA PHE A 185 14.15 3.17 1.40
C PHE A 185 13.54 2.32 2.53
N PHE A 186 12.26 2.52 2.87
CA PHE A 186 11.63 1.76 3.94
C PHE A 186 11.54 0.26 3.63
N GLN A 187 11.12 -0.10 2.41
CA GLN A 187 11.00 -1.50 2.01
C GLN A 187 12.38 -2.19 1.94
N MET A 188 13.40 -1.48 1.43
CA MET A 188 14.78 -1.98 1.43
C MET A 188 15.34 -2.13 2.85
N ALA A 189 15.08 -1.16 3.74
CA ALA A 189 15.52 -1.24 5.13
C ALA A 189 14.92 -2.44 5.85
N PHE A 190 13.64 -2.73 5.61
CA PHE A 190 13.00 -3.95 6.12
C PHE A 190 13.70 -5.21 5.60
N VAL A 191 13.90 -5.31 4.28
CA VAL A 191 14.54 -6.48 3.66
C VAL A 191 15.95 -6.69 4.22
N VAL A 192 16.77 -5.64 4.29
CA VAL A 192 18.12 -5.72 4.86
C VAL A 192 18.07 -6.15 6.33
N GLY A 193 17.14 -5.60 7.12
CA GLY A 193 16.94 -6.00 8.51
C GLY A 193 16.59 -7.48 8.65
N SER A 194 15.72 -7.99 7.78
CA SER A 194 15.33 -9.40 7.73
C SER A 194 16.50 -10.30 7.33
N LEU A 195 17.32 -9.90 6.35
CA LEU A 195 18.51 -10.64 5.94
C LEU A 195 19.57 -10.70 7.03
N LEU A 196 19.76 -9.62 7.79
CA LEU A 196 20.69 -9.60 8.91
C LEU A 196 20.27 -10.59 10.01
N ARG A 197 18.96 -10.76 10.24
CA ARG A 197 18.43 -11.72 11.22
C ARG A 197 18.55 -13.19 10.80
N ILE A 198 18.76 -13.47 9.51
CA ILE A 198 19.01 -14.84 9.03
C ILE A 198 20.48 -15.22 9.23
N ARG A 199 21.37 -14.23 9.33
CA ARG A 199 22.82 -14.43 9.41
C ARG A 199 23.35 -14.62 10.83
N TYR A 200 22.51 -14.43 11.85
CA TYR A 200 22.79 -14.60 13.28
C TYR A 200 21.68 -15.46 13.90
#